data_AF-A0A9P0CCT1-F1
#
_entry.id   AF-A0A9P0CCT1-F1
#
_cell.length_a   1.000
_cell.length_b   1.000
_cell.length_c   1.000
_cell.angle_alpha   90.00
_cell.angle_beta   90.00
_cell.angle_gamma   90.00
#
_symmetry.space_group_name_H-M   'P 1'
#
loop_
_entity.id
_entity.type
_entity.pdbx_description
1 polymer ?
#
loop_
_entity_poly.entity_id
_entity_poly.type
_entity_poly.pdbx_seq_one_letter_code
_entity_poly.pdbx_strand_id
1 'polypeptide(L)'
;MFKVLVVLCVLGAAFVYAAPAEDKYTDKYDNINVDDILGSKRLLKSYLTCLLDKSPCTPEGSELKRLLPDALKTACSKCTEKQKEGAARIVERVTAEYPTEWKELSAKWDPTGEYWAKSTMGTFRVLLLVVVSVCVFNVLRATPVPDEEKYSDKYDDVDYKSILNSKRLLNNYVKCLLDEGPCTAEGKALRDQLPDILATECKKCTDKQKKGSLDILEILQTEHQDAWTVLAKRWDPEDKLTKPLMEKLKKETGQA
;
A
#
# COMPACT_ATOMS: atom_id res chain seq x y z
N MET A 1 -29.48 -38.11 19.21
CA MET A 1 -29.07 -36.72 18.93
C MET A 1 -27.73 -36.62 18.21
N PHE A 2 -26.74 -37.48 18.50
CA PHE A 2 -25.42 -37.47 17.83
C PHE A 2 -25.44 -37.77 16.32
N LYS A 3 -26.41 -38.55 15.83
CA LYS A 3 -26.53 -38.91 14.40
C LYS A 3 -27.05 -37.78 13.51
N VAL A 4 -27.73 -36.78 14.07
CA VAL A 4 -28.28 -35.63 13.31
C VAL A 4 -27.20 -34.57 13.08
N LEU A 5 -26.22 -34.46 13.99
CA LEU A 5 -25.14 -33.47 13.92
C LEU A 5 -24.11 -33.81 12.82
N VAL A 6 -23.86 -35.10 12.57
CA VAL A 6 -22.92 -35.56 11.53
C VAL A 6 -23.47 -35.35 10.12
N VAL A 7 -24.79 -35.45 9.93
CA VAL A 7 -25.44 -35.24 8.62
C VAL A 7 -25.43 -33.76 8.21
N LEU A 8 -25.50 -32.83 9.18
CA LEU A 8 -25.42 -31.40 8.93
C LEU A 8 -24.01 -30.93 8.51
N CYS A 9 -22.95 -31.56 9.02
CA CYS A 9 -21.57 -31.27 8.59
C CYS A 9 -21.25 -31.76 7.17
N VAL A 10 -21.87 -32.85 6.70
CA VAL A 10 -21.62 -33.38 5.35
C VAL A 10 -22.38 -32.60 4.27
N LEU A 11 -23.55 -32.03 4.60
CA LEU A 11 -24.33 -31.21 3.66
C LEU A 11 -23.77 -29.78 3.47
N GLY A 12 -22.95 -29.29 4.41
CA GLY A 12 -22.25 -28.00 4.27
C GLY A 12 -21.05 -28.03 3.30
N ALA A 13 -20.52 -29.22 2.98
CA ALA A 13 -19.35 -29.37 2.10
C ALA A 13 -19.71 -29.55 0.61
N ALA A 14 -20.99 -29.64 0.26
CA ALA A 14 -21.45 -29.92 -1.11
C ALA A 14 -21.69 -28.66 -1.96
N PHE A 15 -21.59 -27.45 -1.41
CA PHE A 15 -21.57 -26.21 -2.20
C PHE A 15 -20.15 -25.93 -2.72
N VAL A 16 -19.64 -26.83 -3.56
CA VAL A 16 -18.55 -26.51 -4.47
C VAL A 16 -19.13 -25.56 -5.51
N TYR A 17 -18.72 -24.29 -5.45
CA TYR A 17 -19.02 -23.31 -6.50
C TYR A 17 -18.49 -23.83 -7.84
N ALA A 18 -19.38 -24.25 -8.73
CA ALA A 18 -19.05 -24.41 -10.14
C ALA A 18 -18.82 -23.02 -10.73
N ALA A 19 -17.57 -22.70 -11.08
CA ALA A 19 -17.24 -21.47 -11.80
C ALA A 19 -17.87 -21.52 -13.22
N PRO A 20 -18.55 -20.47 -13.70
CA PRO A 20 -19.11 -20.45 -15.04
C PRO A 20 -17.99 -20.48 -16.10
N ALA A 21 -18.25 -21.12 -17.23
CA ALA A 21 -17.34 -21.17 -18.38
C ALA A 21 -17.03 -19.75 -18.88
N GLU A 22 -15.74 -19.42 -19.03
CA GLU A 22 -15.29 -18.09 -19.47
C GLU A 22 -15.40 -17.94 -21.00
N ASP A 23 -16.23 -17.02 -21.48
CA ASP A 23 -16.29 -16.60 -22.89
C ASP A 23 -15.00 -15.86 -23.30
N LYS A 24 -14.07 -16.51 -24.00
CA LYS A 24 -12.79 -15.94 -24.45
C LYS A 24 -12.82 -15.43 -25.91
N TYR A 25 -11.94 -14.49 -26.24
CA TYR A 25 -11.67 -14.06 -27.62
C TYR A 25 -11.03 -15.19 -28.43
N THR A 26 -11.11 -15.08 -29.75
CA THR A 26 -10.49 -16.08 -30.63
C THR A 26 -8.99 -16.17 -30.38
N ASP A 27 -8.50 -17.41 -30.26
CA ASP A 27 -7.09 -17.77 -30.09
C ASP A 27 -6.37 -17.97 -31.43
N LYS A 28 -7.06 -17.71 -32.56
CA LYS A 28 -6.55 -17.91 -33.93
C LYS A 28 -5.18 -17.23 -34.17
N TYR A 29 -4.92 -16.14 -33.45
CA TYR A 29 -3.72 -15.31 -33.61
C TYR A 29 -2.76 -15.40 -32.41
N ASP A 30 -2.98 -16.32 -31.48
CA ASP A 30 -2.14 -16.49 -30.28
C ASP A 30 -0.73 -17.03 -30.57
N ASN A 31 -0.53 -17.58 -31.77
CA ASN A 31 0.77 -18.09 -32.21
C ASN A 31 1.59 -17.06 -33.00
N ILE A 32 1.14 -15.81 -33.07
CA ILE A 32 1.95 -14.73 -33.63
C ILE A 32 3.17 -14.52 -32.74
N ASN A 33 4.34 -14.49 -33.35
CA ASN A 33 5.57 -14.18 -32.63
C ASN A 33 5.66 -12.67 -32.36
N VAL A 34 5.29 -12.29 -31.14
CA VAL A 34 5.36 -10.90 -30.67
C VAL A 34 6.80 -10.39 -30.68
N ASP A 35 7.79 -11.25 -30.44
CA ASP A 35 9.19 -10.86 -30.40
C ASP A 35 9.73 -10.48 -31.79
N ASP A 36 9.23 -11.11 -32.85
CA ASP A 36 9.57 -10.74 -34.23
C ASP A 36 8.97 -9.37 -34.62
N ILE A 37 7.78 -9.06 -34.10
CA ILE A 37 7.14 -7.74 -34.28
C ILE A 37 7.93 -6.67 -33.52
N LEU A 38 8.28 -6.92 -32.26
CA LEU A 38 9.04 -6.00 -31.43
C LEU A 38 10.49 -5.81 -31.89
N GLY A 39 11.09 -6.86 -32.46
CA GLY A 39 12.44 -6.82 -33.04
C GLY A 39 12.55 -5.99 -34.32
N SER A 40 11.42 -5.64 -34.96
CA SER A 40 11.40 -4.89 -36.22
C SER A 40 10.65 -3.56 -36.07
N LYS A 41 11.42 -2.47 -35.99
CA LYS A 41 10.85 -1.10 -35.93
C LYS A 41 9.87 -0.81 -37.06
N ARG A 42 10.16 -1.33 -38.26
CA ARG A 42 9.29 -1.19 -39.43
C ARG A 42 7.95 -1.90 -39.23
N LEU A 43 7.99 -3.14 -38.75
CA LEU A 43 6.80 -3.97 -38.56
C LEU A 43 5.93 -3.40 -37.43
N LEU A 44 6.53 -3.12 -36.27
CA LEU A 44 5.84 -2.48 -35.15
C LEU A 44 5.17 -1.17 -35.57
N LYS A 45 5.90 -0.29 -36.27
CA LYS A 45 5.34 0.98 -36.73
C LYS A 45 4.14 0.80 -37.66
N SER A 46 4.15 -0.21 -38.53
CA SER A 46 3.01 -0.54 -39.39
C SER A 46 1.76 -0.91 -38.59
N TYR A 47 1.90 -1.62 -37.46
CA TYR A 47 0.80 -1.91 -36.55
C TYR A 47 0.31 -0.65 -35.85
N LEU A 48 1.22 0.20 -35.33
CA LEU A 48 0.84 1.45 -34.65
C LEU A 48 0.09 2.40 -35.60
N THR A 49 0.55 2.57 -36.83
CA THR A 49 -0.13 3.42 -37.82
C THR A 49 -1.47 2.86 -38.27
N CYS A 50 -1.61 1.54 -38.36
CA CYS A 50 -2.89 0.87 -38.60
C CYS A 50 -3.91 1.19 -37.49
N LEU A 51 -3.48 1.07 -36.23
CA LEU A 51 -4.31 1.39 -35.08
C LEU A 51 -4.66 2.88 -35.02
N LEU A 52 -3.87 3.76 -35.65
CA LEU A 52 -4.16 5.19 -35.75
C LEU A 52 -5.04 5.58 -36.94
N ASP A 53 -5.46 4.64 -37.79
CA ASP A 53 -6.11 4.91 -39.10
C ASP A 53 -5.20 5.63 -40.11
N LYS A 54 -3.87 5.58 -39.92
CA LYS A 54 -2.89 6.20 -40.82
C LYS A 54 -2.42 5.26 -41.93
N SER A 55 -2.66 3.96 -41.80
CA SER A 55 -2.33 2.96 -42.82
C SER A 55 -3.34 1.79 -42.78
N PRO A 56 -3.43 0.99 -43.85
CA PRO A 56 -4.18 -0.27 -43.82
C PRO A 56 -3.66 -1.21 -42.72
N CYS A 57 -4.57 -2.00 -42.16
CA CYS A 57 -4.26 -3.02 -41.17
C CYS A 57 -4.04 -4.37 -41.84
N THR A 58 -3.13 -5.18 -41.29
CA THR A 58 -3.07 -6.61 -41.63
C THR A 58 -4.33 -7.33 -41.11
N PRO A 59 -4.62 -8.58 -41.51
CA PRO A 59 -5.74 -9.34 -40.94
C PRO A 59 -5.68 -9.41 -39.41
N GLU A 60 -4.49 -9.60 -38.86
CA GLU A 60 -4.23 -9.65 -37.42
C GLU A 60 -4.42 -8.27 -36.78
N GLY A 61 -3.86 -7.22 -37.40
CA GLY A 61 -4.02 -5.85 -36.92
C GLY A 61 -5.46 -5.35 -36.98
N SER A 62 -6.23 -5.82 -37.95
CA SER A 62 -7.66 -5.50 -38.10
C SER A 62 -8.49 -6.16 -37.01
N GLU A 63 -8.19 -7.41 -36.70
CA GLU A 63 -8.84 -8.13 -35.61
C GLU A 63 -8.49 -7.50 -34.25
N LEU A 64 -7.20 -7.19 -34.03
CA LEU A 64 -6.78 -6.46 -32.85
C LEU A 64 -7.54 -5.14 -32.73
N LYS A 65 -7.58 -4.33 -33.79
CA LYS A 65 -8.27 -3.04 -33.80
C LYS A 65 -9.77 -3.16 -33.51
N ARG A 66 -10.41 -4.22 -34.01
CA ARG A 66 -11.84 -4.51 -33.77
C ARG A 66 -12.10 -4.88 -32.32
N LEU A 67 -11.22 -5.68 -31.71
CA LEU A 67 -11.33 -6.14 -30.34
C LEU A 67 -10.84 -5.09 -29.33
N LEU A 68 -9.95 -4.18 -29.74
CA LEU A 68 -9.25 -3.24 -28.88
C LEU A 68 -10.20 -2.41 -27.99
N PRO A 69 -11.33 -1.86 -28.48
CA PRO A 69 -12.26 -1.12 -27.61
C PRO A 69 -12.89 -1.97 -26.51
N ASP A 70 -13.26 -3.22 -26.83
CA ASP A 70 -13.86 -4.15 -25.87
C ASP A 70 -12.81 -4.66 -24.89
N ALA A 71 -11.62 -5.00 -25.38
CA ALA A 71 -10.49 -5.43 -24.58
C ALA A 71 -10.05 -4.33 -23.58
N LEU A 72 -10.00 -3.07 -24.01
CA LEU A 72 -9.69 -1.94 -23.13
C LEU A 72 -10.78 -1.74 -22.07
N LYS A 73 -12.07 -1.74 -22.46
CA LYS A 73 -13.20 -1.58 -21.52
C LYS A 73 -13.26 -2.68 -20.48
N THR A 74 -13.10 -3.92 -20.90
CA THR A 74 -13.22 -5.12 -20.06
C THR A 74 -11.92 -5.51 -19.36
N ALA A 75 -10.84 -4.72 -19.54
CA ALA A 75 -9.51 -5.05 -19.04
C ALA A 75 -9.05 -6.45 -19.47
N CYS A 76 -9.27 -6.78 -20.75
CA CYS A 76 -8.90 -8.05 -21.35
C CYS A 76 -9.52 -9.28 -20.65
N SER A 77 -10.72 -9.16 -20.08
CA SER A 77 -11.35 -10.28 -19.34
C SER A 77 -11.58 -11.52 -20.20
N LYS A 78 -11.69 -11.34 -21.53
CA LYS A 78 -11.85 -12.40 -22.51
C LYS A 78 -10.54 -12.78 -23.20
N CYS A 79 -9.42 -12.12 -22.89
CA CYS A 79 -8.14 -12.41 -23.53
C CYS A 79 -7.54 -13.71 -23.03
N THR A 80 -6.84 -14.42 -23.91
CA THR A 80 -6.01 -15.55 -23.50
C THR A 80 -4.76 -15.07 -22.75
N GLU A 81 -4.10 -15.95 -22.01
CA GLU A 81 -2.87 -15.58 -21.29
C GLU A 81 -1.76 -15.13 -22.25
N LYS A 82 -1.63 -15.79 -23.42
CA LYS A 82 -0.70 -15.37 -24.47
C LYS A 82 -0.99 -13.96 -25.00
N GLN A 83 -2.28 -13.62 -25.18
CA GLN A 83 -2.69 -12.28 -25.61
C GLN A 83 -2.35 -11.22 -24.55
N LYS A 84 -2.53 -11.54 -23.26
CA LYS A 84 -2.19 -10.64 -22.15
C LYS A 84 -0.67 -10.40 -22.06
N GLU A 85 0.12 -11.47 -22.11
CA GLU A 85 1.59 -11.38 -22.08
C GLU A 85 2.15 -10.63 -23.30
N GLY A 86 1.61 -10.90 -24.48
CA GLY A 86 1.97 -10.20 -25.71
C GLY A 86 1.65 -8.71 -25.64
N ALA A 87 0.43 -8.37 -25.19
CA ALA A 87 -0.01 -6.99 -25.04
C ALA A 87 0.86 -6.22 -24.02
N ALA A 88 1.22 -6.84 -22.88
CA ALA A 88 2.06 -6.21 -21.87
C ALA A 88 3.45 -5.82 -22.43
N ARG A 89 4.11 -6.75 -23.14
CA ARG A 89 5.42 -6.50 -23.77
C ARG A 89 5.36 -5.41 -24.84
N ILE A 90 4.29 -5.40 -25.65
CA ILE A 90 4.09 -4.36 -26.68
C ILE A 90 3.90 -2.99 -26.03
N VAL A 91 3.06 -2.90 -25.00
CA VAL A 91 2.81 -1.64 -24.28
C VAL A 91 4.08 -1.11 -23.63
N GLU A 92 4.86 -1.96 -22.97
CA GLU A 92 6.14 -1.58 -22.34
C GLU A 92 7.10 -0.99 -23.38
N ARG A 93 7.30 -1.70 -24.51
CA ARG A 93 8.21 -1.26 -25.57
C ARG A 93 7.75 0.03 -26.24
N VAL A 94 6.47 0.14 -26.57
CA VAL A 94 5.91 1.32 -27.26
C VAL A 94 5.95 2.55 -26.34
N THR A 95 5.68 2.39 -25.04
CA THR A 95 5.74 3.49 -24.08
C THR A 95 7.18 3.99 -23.89
N ALA A 96 8.15 3.07 -23.83
CA ALA A 96 9.55 3.42 -23.61
C ALA A 96 10.24 4.02 -24.87
N GLU A 97 9.96 3.47 -26.05
CA GLU A 97 10.73 3.79 -27.28
C GLU A 97 9.95 4.59 -28.32
N TYR A 98 8.61 4.64 -28.24
CA TYR A 98 7.74 5.32 -29.21
C TYR A 98 6.73 6.25 -28.52
N PRO A 99 7.19 7.23 -27.71
CA PRO A 99 6.30 8.06 -26.88
C PRO A 99 5.34 8.92 -27.70
N THR A 100 5.72 9.29 -28.93
CA THR A 100 4.86 10.06 -29.84
C THR A 100 3.68 9.23 -30.33
N GLU A 101 3.94 8.05 -30.88
CA GLU A 101 2.89 7.12 -31.32
C GLU A 101 2.04 6.65 -30.13
N TRP A 102 2.65 6.44 -28.96
CA TRP A 102 1.94 6.14 -27.73
C TRP A 102 0.94 7.22 -27.36
N LYS A 103 1.36 8.49 -27.35
CA LYS A 103 0.48 9.63 -27.05
C LYS A 103 -0.72 9.71 -28.01
N GLU A 104 -0.50 9.47 -29.30
CA GLU A 104 -1.58 9.46 -30.29
C GLU A 104 -2.52 8.26 -30.10
N LEU A 105 -1.98 7.08 -29.80
CA LEU A 105 -2.77 5.87 -29.55
C LEU A 105 -3.60 6.00 -28.28
N SER A 106 -3.03 6.53 -27.21
CA SER A 106 -3.75 6.83 -25.97
C SER A 106 -4.86 7.85 -26.24
N ALA A 107 -4.59 8.94 -26.94
CA ALA A 107 -5.62 9.94 -27.26
C ALA A 107 -6.78 9.36 -28.10
N LYS A 108 -6.50 8.38 -28.97
CA LYS A 108 -7.51 7.76 -29.85
C LYS A 108 -8.33 6.67 -29.16
N TRP A 109 -7.67 5.79 -28.41
CA TRP A 109 -8.28 4.57 -27.86
C TRP A 109 -8.61 4.66 -26.37
N ASP A 110 -8.01 5.59 -25.64
CA ASP A 110 -8.21 5.83 -24.21
C ASP A 110 -8.02 7.33 -23.85
N PRO A 111 -8.86 8.22 -24.40
CA PRO A 111 -8.73 9.67 -24.20
C PRO A 111 -8.87 10.10 -22.73
N THR A 112 -9.54 9.28 -21.91
CA THR A 112 -9.72 9.50 -20.48
C THR A 112 -8.56 8.94 -19.63
N GLY A 113 -7.69 8.12 -20.22
CA GLY A 113 -6.59 7.44 -19.51
C GLY A 113 -7.04 6.33 -18.56
N GLU A 114 -8.31 5.92 -18.64
CA GLU A 114 -8.93 4.96 -17.72
C GLU A 114 -8.57 3.51 -18.03
N TYR A 115 -8.15 3.18 -19.25
CA TYR A 115 -7.95 1.80 -19.73
C TYR A 115 -6.48 1.35 -19.74
N TRP A 116 -5.53 2.22 -20.10
CA TRP A 116 -4.10 1.85 -20.05
C TRP A 116 -3.57 1.76 -18.62
N ALA A 117 -4.08 2.63 -17.72
CA ALA A 117 -3.85 2.51 -16.27
C ALA A 117 -4.45 1.21 -15.68
N LYS A 118 -5.44 0.64 -16.37
CA LYS A 118 -6.19 -0.58 -15.99
C LYS A 118 -5.44 -1.86 -16.33
N SER A 119 -4.80 -1.90 -17.49
CA SER A 119 -4.18 -3.09 -18.09
C SER A 119 -2.78 -3.40 -17.54
N THR A 120 -2.07 -2.39 -17.01
CA THR A 120 -0.87 -2.59 -16.17
C THR A 120 -1.19 -3.21 -14.79
N MET A 121 -2.48 -3.35 -14.46
CA MET A 121 -3.00 -3.95 -13.23
C MET A 121 -3.67 -5.32 -13.49
N GLY A 122 -3.17 -6.10 -14.46
CA GLY A 122 -3.75 -7.35 -14.96
C GLY A 122 -3.60 -8.61 -14.08
N THR A 123 -2.68 -8.64 -13.12
CA THR A 123 -2.73 -9.58 -11.97
C THR A 123 -3.34 -8.94 -10.74
N PHE A 124 -3.67 -7.66 -10.83
CA PHE A 124 -4.27 -6.94 -9.73
C PHE A 124 -5.79 -7.00 -9.78
N ARG A 125 -6.53 -7.20 -10.89
CA ARG A 125 -7.96 -6.78 -10.91
C ARG A 125 -8.99 -7.51 -10.03
N VAL A 126 -8.88 -8.81 -9.76
CA VAL A 126 -9.69 -9.47 -8.69
C VAL A 126 -9.11 -9.16 -7.30
N LEU A 127 -7.79 -8.95 -7.24
CA LEU A 127 -7.15 -8.26 -6.12
C LEU A 127 -7.59 -6.79 -6.04
N LEU A 128 -8.18 -6.14 -7.06
CA LEU A 128 -8.41 -4.69 -7.26
C LEU A 128 -9.87 -4.29 -7.23
N LEU A 129 -10.84 -5.19 -7.06
CA LEU A 129 -12.06 -4.78 -6.34
C LEU A 129 -11.84 -4.87 -4.83
N VAL A 130 -10.93 -5.77 -4.41
CA VAL A 130 -10.30 -5.72 -3.09
C VAL A 130 -9.31 -4.53 -2.99
N VAL A 131 -8.66 -4.13 -4.09
CA VAL A 131 -7.59 -3.11 -4.12
C VAL A 131 -7.99 -1.76 -4.75
N VAL A 132 -9.12 -1.55 -5.46
CA VAL A 132 -9.66 -0.18 -5.77
C VAL A 132 -10.32 0.40 -4.52
N SER A 133 -10.87 -0.46 -3.65
CA SER A 133 -11.13 -0.11 -2.25
C SER A 133 -9.83 0.29 -1.52
N VAL A 134 -8.69 -0.32 -1.87
CA VAL A 134 -7.35 0.02 -1.34
C VAL A 134 -6.60 1.10 -2.16
N CYS A 135 -7.07 1.53 -3.34
CA CYS A 135 -6.28 2.35 -4.28
C CYS A 135 -6.95 3.60 -4.82
N VAL A 136 -8.27 3.82 -4.64
CA VAL A 136 -8.75 5.20 -4.37
C VAL A 136 -7.93 5.79 -3.21
N PHE A 137 -7.46 4.92 -2.31
CA PHE A 137 -6.47 5.19 -1.27
C PHE A 137 -5.01 5.40 -1.74
N ASN A 138 -4.61 5.04 -2.96
CA ASN A 138 -3.19 5.05 -3.36
C ASN A 138 -2.81 5.93 -4.58
N VAL A 139 -3.73 6.45 -5.41
CA VAL A 139 -3.36 7.49 -6.41
C VAL A 139 -3.27 8.90 -5.81
N LEU A 140 -3.49 9.07 -4.49
CA LEU A 140 -2.93 10.22 -3.78
C LEU A 140 -1.39 10.12 -3.57
N ARG A 141 -0.72 9.03 -3.99
CA ARG A 141 0.70 8.74 -3.68
C ARG A 141 1.60 8.57 -4.90
N ALA A 142 1.70 9.60 -5.73
CA ALA A 142 2.94 9.82 -6.48
C ALA A 142 3.24 11.32 -6.60
N THR A 143 3.13 12.04 -5.48
CA THR A 143 4.08 13.11 -5.22
C THR A 143 5.43 12.46 -4.88
N PRO A 144 6.57 13.09 -5.18
CA PRO A 144 7.82 12.73 -4.54
C PRO A 144 7.54 12.75 -3.02
N VAL A 145 7.67 11.60 -2.35
CA VAL A 145 7.63 11.57 -0.89
C VAL A 145 8.89 12.33 -0.50
N PRO A 146 8.79 13.51 0.14
CA PRO A 146 9.97 14.16 0.70
C PRO A 146 10.64 13.12 1.61
N ASP A 147 11.96 12.98 1.55
CA ASP A 147 12.69 12.19 2.55
C ASP A 147 12.07 12.52 3.92
N GLU A 148 11.47 11.52 4.57
CA GLU A 148 10.73 11.73 5.80
C GLU A 148 11.75 12.16 6.87
N GLU A 149 11.81 13.47 7.14
CA GLU A 149 12.71 14.05 8.14
C GLU A 149 12.42 13.42 9.50
N LYS A 150 13.18 12.38 9.85
CA LYS A 150 13.10 11.71 11.15
C LYS A 150 13.67 12.63 12.23
N TYR A 151 13.22 12.43 13.47
CA TYR A 151 13.90 13.04 14.61
C TYR A 151 15.36 12.58 14.67
N SER A 152 16.22 13.43 15.24
CA SER A 152 17.62 13.08 15.44
C SER A 152 17.76 11.79 16.26
N ASP A 153 18.63 10.91 15.80
CA ASP A 153 19.03 9.66 16.45
C ASP A 153 20.08 9.85 17.57
N LYS A 154 20.50 11.10 17.82
CA LYS A 154 21.54 11.47 18.79
C LYS A 154 21.29 10.92 20.19
N TYR A 155 20.03 10.73 20.58
CA TYR A 155 19.63 10.27 21.91
C TYR A 155 18.98 8.88 21.90
N ASP A 156 19.11 8.12 20.81
CA ASP A 156 18.51 6.79 20.68
C ASP A 156 19.11 5.75 21.63
N ASP A 157 20.33 5.98 22.12
CA ASP A 157 21.06 5.09 23.03
C ASP A 157 21.00 5.56 24.50
N VAL A 158 20.06 6.45 24.85
CA VAL A 158 19.81 6.83 26.25
C VAL A 158 19.26 5.63 27.02
N ASP A 159 19.91 5.30 28.14
CA ASP A 159 19.47 4.23 29.03
C ASP A 159 18.29 4.66 29.91
N TYR A 160 17.10 4.63 29.30
CA TYR A 160 15.84 4.97 29.98
C TYR A 160 15.51 4.00 31.12
N LYS A 161 16.03 2.77 31.12
CA LYS A 161 15.76 1.79 32.19
C LYS A 161 16.43 2.20 33.49
N SER A 162 17.68 2.65 33.43
CA SER A 162 18.37 3.22 34.60
C SER A 162 17.68 4.47 35.14
N ILE A 163 17.07 5.27 34.27
CA ILE A 163 16.30 6.46 34.65
C ILE A 163 15.01 6.06 35.39
N LEU A 164 14.23 5.14 34.83
CA LEU A 164 12.98 4.65 35.42
C LEU A 164 13.21 3.92 36.75
N ASN A 165 14.27 3.10 36.83
CA ASN A 165 14.66 2.39 38.06
C ASN A 165 15.15 3.31 39.19
N SER A 166 15.36 4.61 38.93
CA SER A 166 15.82 5.57 39.92
C SER A 166 14.76 6.63 40.21
N LYS A 167 14.13 6.56 41.39
CA LYS A 167 13.12 7.55 41.84
C LYS A 167 13.60 9.00 41.72
N ARG A 168 14.89 9.24 42.00
CA ARG A 168 15.49 10.58 41.87
C ARG A 168 15.58 11.03 40.41
N LEU A 169 16.07 10.16 39.52
CA LEU A 169 16.23 10.49 38.10
C LEU A 169 14.85 10.63 37.45
N LEU A 170 13.96 9.67 37.63
CA LEU A 170 12.59 9.71 37.14
C LEU A 170 11.90 11.02 37.53
N ASN A 171 11.93 11.41 38.81
CA ASN A 171 11.32 12.66 39.27
C ASN A 171 11.91 13.91 38.59
N ASN A 172 13.21 13.92 38.27
CA ASN A 172 13.81 15.02 37.54
C ASN A 172 13.28 15.10 36.09
N TYR A 173 13.13 13.96 35.39
CA TYR A 173 12.54 13.94 34.05
C TYR A 173 11.06 14.32 34.09
N VAL A 174 10.28 13.81 35.06
CA VAL A 174 8.86 14.18 35.22
C VAL A 174 8.73 15.70 35.40
N LYS A 175 9.52 16.30 36.30
CA LYS A 175 9.51 17.76 36.50
C LYS A 175 9.90 18.53 35.25
N CYS A 176 10.90 18.04 34.50
CA CYS A 176 11.25 18.63 33.20
C CYS A 176 10.05 18.60 32.24
N LEU A 177 9.39 17.45 32.10
CA LEU A 177 8.22 17.26 31.24
C LEU A 177 6.98 18.04 31.69
N LEU A 178 6.93 18.50 32.95
CA LEU A 178 5.86 19.35 33.49
C LEU A 178 6.21 20.84 33.48
N ASP A 179 7.41 21.21 33.01
CA ASP A 179 7.97 22.57 33.11
C ASP A 179 8.17 23.06 34.56
N GLU A 180 8.37 22.14 35.51
CA GLU A 180 8.50 22.39 36.95
C GLU A 180 9.95 22.27 37.46
N GLY A 181 10.92 22.02 36.59
CA GLY A 181 12.30 21.79 36.99
C GLY A 181 13.31 21.86 35.83
N PRO A 182 14.61 21.69 36.15
CA PRO A 182 15.65 21.70 35.14
C PRO A 182 15.53 20.49 34.20
N CYS A 183 15.88 20.70 32.93
CA CYS A 183 15.94 19.65 31.93
C CYS A 183 17.39 19.34 31.55
N THR A 184 17.69 18.06 31.36
CA THR A 184 18.86 17.61 30.61
C THR A 184 18.66 17.87 29.11
N ALA A 185 19.71 17.72 28.30
CA ALA A 185 19.63 18.00 26.87
C ALA A 185 18.63 17.07 26.15
N GLU A 186 18.68 15.79 26.48
CA GLU A 186 17.76 14.76 25.97
C GLU A 186 16.35 14.91 26.54
N GLY A 187 16.20 15.24 27.83
CA GLY A 187 14.89 15.51 28.43
C GLY A 187 14.20 16.71 27.79
N LYS A 188 14.97 17.76 27.48
CA LYS A 188 14.47 18.93 26.75
C LYS A 188 14.07 18.57 25.31
N ALA A 189 14.91 17.82 24.59
CA ALA A 189 14.60 17.38 23.24
C ALA A 189 13.29 16.58 23.18
N LEU A 190 13.10 15.65 24.13
CA LEU A 190 11.86 14.89 24.26
C LEU A 190 10.68 15.81 24.53
N ARG A 191 10.75 16.67 25.56
CA ARG A 191 9.67 17.58 25.93
C ARG A 191 9.22 18.45 24.77
N ASP A 192 10.18 19.02 24.04
CA ASP A 192 9.91 19.94 22.95
C ASP A 192 9.30 19.20 21.73
N GLN A 193 9.57 17.89 21.57
CA GLN A 193 9.00 17.03 20.51
C GLN A 193 7.68 16.37 20.88
N LEU A 194 7.32 16.26 22.17
CA LEU A 194 6.12 15.56 22.63
C LEU A 194 4.82 16.01 21.93
N PRO A 195 4.55 17.32 21.70
CA PRO A 195 3.36 17.74 20.98
C PRO A 195 3.25 17.14 19.56
N ASP A 196 4.36 17.11 18.82
CA ASP A 196 4.41 16.57 17.45
C ASP A 196 4.33 15.03 17.47
N ILE A 197 5.01 14.37 18.43
CA ILE A 197 4.96 12.91 18.62
C ILE A 197 3.53 12.47 18.87
N LEU A 198 2.81 13.15 19.77
CA LEU A 198 1.44 12.82 20.14
C LEU A 198 0.45 13.14 19.02
N ALA A 199 0.63 14.29 18.33
CA ALA A 199 -0.25 14.67 17.22
C ALA A 199 -0.08 13.77 15.97
N THR A 200 1.12 13.22 15.76
CA THR A 200 1.45 12.45 14.54
C THR A 200 1.64 10.96 14.78
N GLU A 201 1.37 10.47 16.00
CA GLU A 201 1.59 9.08 16.39
C GLU A 201 3.03 8.62 16.09
N CYS A 202 4.02 9.44 16.45
CA CYS A 202 5.45 9.13 16.28
C CYS A 202 5.86 8.89 14.81
N LYS A 203 5.24 9.59 13.85
CA LYS A 203 5.52 9.42 12.40
C LYS A 203 7.00 9.61 12.07
N LYS A 204 7.65 10.62 12.66
CA LYS A 204 9.07 10.95 12.46
C LYS A 204 10.03 10.16 13.35
N CYS A 205 9.54 9.27 14.20
CA CYS A 205 10.39 8.56 15.15
C CYS A 205 11.25 7.47 14.49
N THR A 206 12.44 7.25 15.03
CA THR A 206 13.26 6.07 14.70
C THR A 206 12.62 4.79 15.27
N ASP A 207 13.06 3.63 14.79
CA ASP A 207 12.54 2.36 15.29
C ASP A 207 12.92 2.12 16.77
N LYS A 208 14.08 2.64 17.20
CA LYS A 208 14.51 2.62 18.60
C LYS A 208 13.62 3.50 19.46
N GLN A 209 13.31 4.72 19.01
CA GLN A 209 12.40 5.65 19.72
C GLN A 209 11.00 5.06 19.88
N LYS A 210 10.47 4.41 18.83
CA LYS A 210 9.16 3.74 18.90
C LYS A 210 9.16 2.63 19.94
N LYS A 211 10.11 1.70 19.88
CA LYS A 211 10.21 0.59 20.85
C LYS A 211 10.43 1.10 22.29
N GLY A 212 11.36 2.04 22.46
CA GLY A 212 11.65 2.63 23.77
C GLY A 212 10.44 3.35 24.36
N SER A 213 9.69 4.10 23.56
CA SER A 213 8.48 4.78 24.02
C SER A 213 7.42 3.81 24.54
N LEU A 214 7.22 2.65 23.88
CA LEU A 214 6.25 1.65 24.33
C LEU A 214 6.65 1.05 25.68
N ASP A 215 7.94 0.67 25.83
CA ASP A 215 8.49 0.12 27.08
C ASP A 215 8.40 1.15 28.22
N ILE A 216 8.75 2.42 27.96
CA ILE A 216 8.63 3.51 28.95
C ILE A 216 7.18 3.70 29.38
N LEU A 217 6.23 3.72 28.43
CA LEU A 217 4.82 3.93 28.75
C LEU A 217 4.23 2.75 29.55
N GLU A 218 4.65 1.52 29.25
CA GLU A 218 4.28 0.33 30.01
C GLU A 218 4.79 0.42 31.45
N ILE A 219 6.10 0.66 31.64
CA ILE A 219 6.72 0.77 32.97
C ILE A 219 6.11 1.93 33.78
N LEU A 220 5.84 3.08 33.15
CA LEU A 220 5.20 4.19 33.84
C LEU A 220 3.80 3.83 34.36
N GLN A 221 3.01 3.08 33.59
CA GLN A 221 1.66 2.69 34.01
C GLN A 221 1.63 1.59 35.05
N THR A 222 2.56 0.65 34.97
CA THR A 222 2.59 -0.53 35.84
C THR A 222 3.35 -0.26 37.14
N GLU A 223 4.47 0.45 37.08
CA GLU A 223 5.39 0.63 38.22
C GLU A 223 5.40 2.07 38.78
N HIS A 224 4.97 3.08 38.01
CA HIS A 224 5.07 4.50 38.40
C HIS A 224 3.77 5.29 38.18
N GLN A 225 2.66 4.80 38.73
CA GLN A 225 1.33 5.39 38.55
C GLN A 225 1.23 6.87 39.00
N ASP A 226 2.03 7.27 39.98
CA ASP A 226 2.13 8.65 40.44
C ASP A 226 2.70 9.58 39.34
N ALA A 227 3.77 9.15 38.68
CA ALA A 227 4.34 9.84 37.52
C ALA A 227 3.40 9.79 36.31
N TRP A 228 2.79 8.64 36.05
CA TRP A 228 1.87 8.45 34.94
C TRP A 228 0.69 9.41 35.00
N THR A 229 0.05 9.53 36.16
CA THR A 229 -1.17 10.33 36.33
C THR A 229 -0.95 11.80 36.02
N VAL A 230 0.17 12.38 36.49
CA VAL A 230 0.48 13.79 36.23
C VAL A 230 0.90 14.03 34.78
N LEU A 231 1.65 13.09 34.17
CA LEU A 231 2.06 13.19 32.78
C LEU A 231 0.89 13.02 31.82
N ALA A 232 0.03 12.02 32.02
CA ALA A 232 -1.16 11.79 31.21
C ALA A 232 -2.07 13.02 31.24
N LYS A 233 -2.30 13.59 32.42
CA LYS A 233 -3.09 14.83 32.55
C LYS A 233 -2.49 16.02 31.78
N ARG A 234 -1.16 16.13 31.72
CA ARG A 234 -0.48 17.22 31.01
C ARG A 234 -0.51 17.02 29.48
N TRP A 235 -0.28 15.79 29.03
CA TRP A 235 0.06 15.49 27.65
C TRP A 235 -1.06 14.81 26.85
N ASP A 236 -1.98 14.08 27.51
CA ASP A 236 -3.16 13.44 26.90
C ASP A 236 -4.39 13.54 27.83
N PRO A 237 -4.91 14.76 28.09
CA PRO A 237 -5.99 14.97 29.06
C PRO A 237 -7.34 14.35 28.66
N GLU A 238 -7.49 13.97 27.39
CA GLU A 238 -8.72 13.37 26.84
C GLU A 238 -8.61 11.84 26.66
N ASP A 239 -7.53 11.22 27.14
CA ASP A 239 -7.22 9.80 26.99
C ASP A 239 -7.30 9.31 25.52
N LYS A 240 -7.02 10.19 24.56
CA LYS A 240 -7.17 9.92 23.13
C LYS A 240 -6.09 8.99 22.60
N LEU A 241 -4.91 9.02 23.20
CA LEU A 241 -3.72 8.30 22.72
C LEU A 241 -3.35 7.15 23.65
N THR A 242 -3.40 7.42 24.95
CA THR A 242 -2.98 6.48 26.00
C THR A 242 -3.87 5.25 26.08
N LYS A 243 -5.20 5.42 26.03
CA LYS A 243 -6.14 4.29 26.13
C LYS A 243 -6.04 3.31 24.94
N PRO A 244 -6.10 3.75 23.66
CA PRO A 244 -5.95 2.82 22.53
C PRO A 244 -4.58 2.14 22.49
N LEU A 245 -3.52 2.87 22.83
CA LEU A 245 -2.16 2.34 22.86
C LEU A 245 -2.01 1.22 23.89
N MET A 246 -2.60 1.39 25.07
CA MET A 246 -2.54 0.38 26.13
C MET A 246 -3.42 -0.83 25.85
N GLU A 247 -4.59 -0.63 25.23
CA GLU A 247 -5.39 -1.74 24.73
C GLU A 247 -4.66 -2.55 23.66
N LYS A 248 -3.85 -1.89 22.81
CA LYS A 248 -3.01 -2.54 21.81
C LYS A 248 -1.86 -3.31 22.46
N LEU A 249 -1.16 -2.69 23.42
CA LEU A 249 -0.06 -3.33 24.15
C LEU A 249 -0.53 -4.56 24.93
N LYS A 250 -1.66 -4.48 25.66
CA LYS A 250 -2.25 -5.65 26.37
C LYS A 250 -2.57 -6.82 25.45
N LYS A 251 -3.06 -6.53 24.23
CA LYS A 251 -3.33 -7.56 23.21
C LYS A 251 -2.04 -8.20 22.68
N GLU A 252 -0.97 -7.43 22.55
CA GLU A 252 0.33 -7.89 22.04
C GLU A 252 1.15 -8.66 23.10
N THR A 253 1.01 -8.31 24.39
CA THR A 253 1.73 -8.97 25.50
C THR A 253 0.98 -10.15 26.13
N GLY A 254 -0.25 -10.44 25.67
CA GLY A 254 -1.05 -11.56 26.17
C GLY A 254 -1.53 -11.39 27.62
N GLN A 255 -1.46 -10.17 28.15
CA GLN A 255 -2.01 -9.79 29.46
C GLN A 255 -3.47 -9.35 29.27
N ALA A 256 -4.36 -10.33 29.08
CA ALA A 256 -5.81 -10.13 29.09
C ALA A 256 -6.40 -10.44 30.47
#